data_AF-A0ABD2IBY5-F1
#
_entry.id   AF-A0ABD2IBY5-F1
#
_cell.length_a   1.000
_cell.length_b   1.000
_cell.length_c   1.000
_cell.angle_alpha   90.00
_cell.angle_beta   90.00
_cell.angle_gamma   90.00
#
_symmetry.space_group_name_H-M   'P 1'
#
loop_
_entity.id
_entity.type
_entity.pdbx_description
1 polymer ?
#
loop_
_entity_poly.entity_id
_entity_poly.type
_entity_poly.pdbx_seq_one_letter_code
_entity_poly.pdbx_strand_id
1 'polypeptide(L)'
;MKKTDNCDELKQFLVPDPCEEAKLKVKERKIAYERIFGQIKMIRSINDRSKGKENADEVIIERKNGSVVAMTGTDDFVVDPSCPSLMIQLDNGHPLMTKVTGIGCALSASVAAFLALAKSDEHKRRIACLTALAVSSVAGELAADESRGPGTFAVAYLDKLASISEEDLEKRLKILN
;
A
#
# COMPACT_ATOMS: atom_id res chain seq x y z
N MET A 1 7.85 34.35 -60.31
CA MET A 1 7.24 34.47 -58.98
C MET A 1 6.97 33.07 -58.44
N LYS A 2 7.84 32.56 -57.56
CA LYS A 2 7.65 31.28 -56.88
C LYS A 2 6.70 31.53 -55.69
N LYS A 3 5.54 30.88 -55.66
CA LYS A 3 4.77 30.70 -54.43
C LYS A 3 5.41 29.51 -53.71
N THR A 4 5.99 29.75 -52.55
CA THR A 4 6.43 28.70 -51.64
C THR A 4 5.23 28.29 -50.80
N ASP A 5 4.76 27.06 -51.02
CA ASP A 5 3.76 26.39 -50.18
C ASP A 5 4.41 26.07 -48.83
N ASN A 6 4.25 26.98 -47.88
CA ASN A 6 4.75 26.79 -46.52
C ASN A 6 3.70 26.01 -45.71
N CYS A 7 3.65 24.70 -45.91
CA CYS A 7 2.78 23.76 -45.17
C CYS A 7 3.54 22.95 -44.11
N ASP A 8 4.85 23.19 -43.93
CA ASP A 8 5.69 22.44 -42.97
C ASP A 8 5.82 23.11 -41.59
N GLU A 9 5.42 24.38 -41.44
CA GLU A 9 5.53 25.10 -40.15
C GLU A 9 4.33 24.93 -39.20
N LEU A 10 3.27 24.21 -39.59
CA LEU A 10 2.07 24.02 -38.75
C LEU A 10 2.01 22.69 -37.98
N LYS A 11 3.01 21.80 -38.11
CA LYS A 11 3.06 20.54 -37.34
C LYS A 11 3.51 20.70 -35.89
N GLN A 12 4.01 21.89 -35.50
CA GLN A 12 4.52 22.15 -34.15
C GLN A 12 3.43 22.55 -33.13
N PHE A 13 2.17 22.66 -33.59
CA PHE A 13 0.99 23.01 -32.76
C PHE A 13 -0.11 21.95 -32.76
N LEU A 14 0.18 20.72 -33.21
CA LEU A 14 -0.72 19.60 -32.97
C LEU A 14 -0.58 19.17 -31.51
N VAL A 15 -1.50 19.66 -30.67
CA VAL A 15 -1.75 19.07 -29.36
C VAL A 15 -1.95 17.56 -29.60
N PRO A 16 -1.17 16.67 -28.95
CA PRO A 16 -1.27 15.25 -29.20
C PRO A 16 -2.71 14.78 -28.98
N ASP A 17 -3.20 13.91 -29.88
CA ASP A 17 -4.57 13.42 -29.85
C ASP A 17 -4.86 12.86 -28.44
N PRO A 18 -5.91 13.34 -27.72
CA PRO A 18 -6.21 12.90 -26.36
C PRO A 18 -6.40 11.38 -26.25
N CYS A 19 -6.74 10.70 -27.34
CA CYS A 19 -6.78 9.24 -27.41
C CYS A 19 -5.39 8.57 -27.41
N GLU A 20 -4.36 9.19 -28.02
CA GLU A 20 -2.98 8.69 -27.96
C GLU A 20 -2.33 8.98 -26.59
N GLU A 21 -2.54 10.18 -26.03
CA GLU A 21 -2.08 10.48 -24.68
C GLU A 21 -2.72 9.54 -23.64
N ALA A 22 -4.02 9.24 -23.78
CA ALA A 22 -4.69 8.30 -22.91
C ALA A 22 -4.11 6.88 -23.03
N LYS A 23 -3.77 6.43 -24.25
CA LYS A 23 -3.11 5.13 -24.48
C LYS A 23 -1.69 5.08 -23.90
N LEU A 24 -0.93 6.18 -24.00
CA LEU A 24 0.40 6.29 -23.42
C LEU A 24 0.32 6.29 -21.89
N LYS A 25 -0.58 7.09 -21.30
CA LYS A 25 -0.87 7.11 -19.86
C LYS A 25 -1.37 5.76 -19.33
N VAL A 26 -2.16 5.02 -20.11
CA VAL A 26 -2.60 3.66 -19.75
C VAL A 26 -1.44 2.65 -19.81
N LYS A 27 -0.54 2.74 -20.80
CA LYS A 27 0.68 1.91 -20.86
C LYS A 27 1.65 2.23 -19.72
N GLU A 28 1.88 3.50 -19.43
CA GLU A 28 2.71 3.96 -18.30
C GLU A 28 2.11 3.51 -16.97
N ARG A 29 0.78 3.62 -16.80
CA ARG A 29 0.08 3.06 -15.65
C ARG A 29 0.24 1.55 -15.59
N LYS A 30 0.11 0.82 -16.69
CA LYS A 30 0.31 -0.65 -16.70
C LYS A 30 1.73 -1.04 -16.25
N ILE A 31 2.75 -0.34 -16.74
CA ILE A 31 4.15 -0.55 -16.33
C ILE A 31 4.36 -0.18 -14.86
N ALA A 32 3.75 0.92 -14.38
CA ALA A 32 3.79 1.31 -12.98
C ALA A 32 3.08 0.28 -12.09
N TYR A 33 1.94 -0.26 -12.52
CA TYR A 33 1.20 -1.31 -11.84
C TYR A 33 2.03 -2.61 -11.76
N GLU A 34 2.61 -3.08 -12.87
CA GLU A 34 3.48 -4.28 -12.85
C GLU A 34 4.72 -4.07 -11.98
N ARG A 35 5.28 -2.84 -11.94
CA ARG A 35 6.35 -2.48 -10.99
C ARG A 35 5.89 -2.53 -9.54
N ILE A 36 4.74 -1.95 -9.20
CA ILE A 36 4.25 -1.88 -7.81
C ILE A 36 3.87 -3.28 -7.29
N PHE A 37 3.19 -4.09 -8.10
CA PHE A 37 2.71 -5.42 -7.69
C PHE A 37 3.80 -6.50 -7.64
N GLY A 38 4.90 -6.33 -8.38
CA GLY A 38 6.05 -7.23 -8.32
C GLY A 38 7.05 -6.93 -7.21
N GLN A 39 6.80 -5.90 -6.39
CA GLN A 39 7.75 -5.42 -5.37
C GLN A 39 7.28 -5.66 -3.94
N ILE A 40 5.96 -5.86 -3.73
CA ILE A 40 5.38 -6.20 -2.43
C ILE A 40 4.43 -7.37 -2.53
N LYS A 41 4.60 -8.33 -1.63
CA LYS A 41 3.68 -9.43 -1.41
C LYS A 41 2.90 -9.22 -0.12
N MET A 42 1.58 -9.11 -0.23
CA MET A 42 0.67 -9.09 0.91
C MET A 42 0.16 -10.51 1.20
N ILE A 43 0.52 -11.04 2.36
CA ILE A 43 -0.01 -12.29 2.91
C ILE A 43 -1.04 -11.90 3.98
N ARG A 44 -2.28 -12.38 3.85
CA ARG A 44 -3.40 -11.98 4.72
C ARG A 44 -3.82 -13.13 5.64
N SER A 45 -4.43 -12.78 6.77
CA SER A 45 -5.18 -13.70 7.65
C SER A 45 -4.31 -14.69 8.42
N ILE A 46 -3.17 -14.24 8.93
CA ILE A 46 -2.34 -15.02 9.86
C ILE A 46 -2.99 -14.94 11.23
N ASN A 47 -3.88 -15.88 11.52
CA ASN A 47 -4.71 -15.88 12.74
C ASN A 47 -3.96 -16.41 13.98
N ASP A 48 -2.64 -16.61 13.90
CA ASP A 48 -1.85 -17.22 14.96
C ASP A 48 -0.48 -16.52 15.04
N ARG A 49 -0.14 -15.97 16.23
CA ARG A 49 1.15 -15.30 16.50
C ARG A 49 2.35 -16.21 16.20
N SER A 50 2.19 -17.52 16.37
CA SER A 50 3.26 -18.48 16.06
C SER A 50 3.45 -18.69 14.55
N LYS A 51 2.41 -18.43 13.74
CA LYS A 51 2.41 -18.65 12.28
C LYS A 51 3.05 -17.54 11.45
N GLY A 52 3.28 -16.36 12.02
CA GLY A 52 4.11 -15.33 11.37
C GLY A 52 5.52 -15.84 11.06
N LYS A 53 6.01 -16.84 11.84
CA LYS A 53 7.25 -17.57 11.56
C LYS A 53 7.06 -18.82 10.70
N GLU A 54 5.89 -19.46 10.69
CA GLU A 54 5.63 -20.66 9.87
C GLU A 54 5.48 -20.36 8.37
N ASN A 55 5.09 -19.13 8.00
CA ASN A 55 5.17 -18.66 6.61
C ASN A 55 6.60 -18.37 6.15
N ALA A 56 7.62 -18.83 6.89
CA ALA A 56 9.03 -18.70 6.55
C ALA A 56 9.30 -19.12 5.12
N ASP A 57 8.66 -20.19 4.61
CA ASP A 57 8.89 -20.65 3.24
C ASP A 57 8.41 -19.64 2.19
N GLU A 58 7.21 -19.07 2.33
CA GLU A 58 6.74 -18.00 1.44
C GLU A 58 7.59 -16.74 1.57
N VAL A 59 7.95 -16.38 2.81
CA VAL A 59 8.86 -15.26 3.08
C VAL A 59 10.22 -15.50 2.42
N ILE A 60 10.76 -16.72 2.47
CA ILE A 60 12.05 -17.10 1.85
C ILE A 60 11.95 -17.06 0.32
N ILE A 61 10.85 -17.55 -0.26
CA ILE A 61 10.64 -17.53 -1.72
C ILE A 61 10.53 -16.09 -2.22
N GLU A 62 9.74 -15.25 -1.57
CA GLU A 62 9.56 -13.86 -1.99
C GLU A 62 10.79 -13.00 -1.68
N ARG A 63 11.57 -13.38 -0.65
CA ARG A 63 12.91 -12.82 -0.43
C ARG A 63 13.83 -13.06 -1.62
N LYS A 64 13.81 -14.26 -2.21
CA LYS A 64 14.58 -14.56 -3.44
C LYS A 64 14.13 -13.71 -4.63
N ASN A 65 12.86 -13.29 -4.64
CA ASN A 65 12.29 -12.42 -5.68
C ASN A 65 12.55 -10.93 -5.44
N GLY A 66 13.20 -10.54 -4.33
CA GLY A 66 13.47 -9.14 -4.00
C GLY A 66 12.21 -8.35 -3.63
N SER A 67 11.14 -9.03 -3.19
CA SER A 67 9.88 -8.39 -2.78
C SER A 67 9.82 -8.19 -1.27
N VAL A 68 9.33 -7.02 -0.83
CA VAL A 68 8.96 -6.77 0.57
C VAL A 68 7.71 -7.59 0.88
N VAL A 69 7.72 -8.33 1.98
CA VAL A 69 6.60 -9.17 2.38
C VAL A 69 5.92 -8.54 3.58
N ALA A 70 4.62 -8.29 3.46
CA ALA A 70 3.77 -7.84 4.55
C ALA A 70 2.75 -8.93 4.88
N MET A 71 2.66 -9.25 6.15
CA MET A 71 1.92 -10.37 6.72
C MET A 71 0.92 -9.82 7.73
N THR A 72 -0.38 -9.93 7.45
CA THR A 72 -1.40 -9.30 8.29
C THR A 72 -2.26 -10.30 9.05
N GLY A 73 -2.58 -9.97 10.30
CA GLY A 73 -3.20 -10.91 11.24
C GLY A 73 -3.70 -10.24 12.52
N THR A 74 -3.53 -10.93 13.65
CA THR A 74 -3.65 -10.29 14.97
C THR A 74 -2.56 -9.26 15.20
N ASP A 75 -1.38 -9.54 14.65
CA ASP A 75 -0.25 -8.65 14.54
C ASP A 75 0.13 -8.55 13.06
N ASP A 76 0.63 -7.39 12.65
CA ASP A 76 1.17 -7.20 11.29
C ASP A 76 2.69 -7.33 11.31
N PHE A 77 3.26 -8.01 10.33
CA PHE A 77 4.71 -8.17 10.18
C PHE A 77 5.16 -7.66 8.82
N VAL A 78 6.26 -6.91 8.78
CA VAL A 78 6.91 -6.48 7.54
C VAL A 78 8.32 -7.02 7.50
N VAL A 79 8.64 -7.70 6.41
CA VAL A 79 9.95 -8.31 6.16
C VAL A 79 10.52 -7.75 4.87
N ASP A 80 11.74 -7.22 4.98
CA ASP A 80 12.49 -6.70 3.85
C ASP A 80 13.53 -7.73 3.36
N PRO A 81 13.58 -8.04 2.05
CA PRO A 81 14.58 -8.95 1.49
C PRO A 81 16.01 -8.46 1.63
N SER A 82 16.24 -7.15 1.66
CA SER A 82 17.56 -6.55 1.83
C SER A 82 18.11 -6.69 3.25
N CYS A 83 17.24 -6.88 4.25
CA CYS A 83 17.63 -7.03 5.65
C CYS A 83 16.80 -8.13 6.35
N PRO A 84 17.08 -9.42 6.08
CA PRO A 84 16.25 -10.55 6.52
C PRO A 84 16.16 -10.73 8.04
N SER A 85 17.14 -10.22 8.78
CA SER A 85 17.20 -10.24 10.24
C SER A 85 16.31 -9.18 10.89
N LEU A 86 15.81 -8.21 10.12
CA LEU A 86 15.02 -7.10 10.62
C LEU A 86 13.56 -7.27 10.19
N MET A 87 12.83 -8.06 10.98
CA MET A 87 11.37 -8.15 10.92
C MET A 87 10.81 -7.04 11.81
N ILE A 88 9.95 -6.18 11.27
CA ILE A 88 9.20 -5.23 12.10
C ILE A 88 7.82 -5.81 12.36
N GLN A 89 7.42 -5.82 13.63
CA GLN A 89 6.06 -6.18 14.04
C GLN A 89 5.29 -4.92 14.46
N LEU A 90 4.03 -4.84 14.06
CA LEU A 90 3.04 -3.90 14.56
C LEU A 90 1.99 -4.67 15.37
N ASP A 91 1.83 -4.31 16.63
CA ASP A 91 0.81 -4.88 17.55
C ASP A 91 -0.36 -3.89 17.69
N ASN A 92 -0.89 -3.47 16.53
CA ASN A 92 -2.02 -2.55 16.43
C ASN A 92 -3.18 -3.19 15.68
N GLY A 93 -4.38 -2.68 15.94
CA GLY A 93 -5.61 -3.08 15.25
C GLY A 93 -6.71 -3.50 16.23
N HIS A 94 -7.84 -3.93 15.70
CA HIS A 94 -8.99 -4.30 16.52
C HIS A 94 -9.79 -5.48 15.92
N PRO A 95 -10.31 -6.41 16.75
CA PRO A 95 -11.10 -7.55 16.26
C PRO A 95 -12.29 -7.19 15.36
N LEU A 96 -12.87 -6.00 15.53
CA LEU A 96 -13.96 -5.50 14.66
C LEU A 96 -13.54 -5.37 13.18
N MET A 97 -12.26 -5.17 12.89
CA MET A 97 -11.73 -5.15 11.52
C MET A 97 -11.99 -6.47 10.78
N THR A 98 -12.07 -7.60 11.50
CA THR A 98 -12.39 -8.93 10.92
C THR A 98 -13.88 -9.13 10.66
N LYS A 99 -14.73 -8.25 11.18
CA LYS A 99 -16.20 -8.34 11.10
C LYS A 99 -16.79 -7.45 10.00
N VAL A 100 -15.94 -6.69 9.30
CA VAL A 100 -16.33 -5.83 8.17
C VAL A 100 -15.68 -6.35 6.90
N THR A 101 -16.52 -6.67 5.91
CA THR A 101 -16.02 -7.09 4.60
C THR A 101 -15.27 -5.94 3.91
N GLY A 102 -14.21 -6.28 3.18
CA GLY A 102 -13.46 -5.30 2.39
C GLY A 102 -12.33 -4.57 3.12
N ILE A 103 -12.19 -4.67 4.46
CA ILE A 103 -11.08 -4.02 5.19
C ILE A 103 -9.71 -4.45 4.67
N GLY A 104 -9.49 -5.75 4.47
CA GLY A 104 -8.23 -6.25 3.90
C GLY A 104 -7.96 -5.80 2.46
N CYS A 105 -9.00 -5.57 1.66
CA CYS A 105 -8.86 -5.02 0.31
C CYS A 105 -8.53 -3.52 0.36
N ALA A 106 -9.18 -2.77 1.25
CA ALA A 106 -8.88 -1.36 1.50
C ALA A 106 -7.44 -1.17 2.00
N LEU A 107 -6.96 -2.07 2.86
CA LEU A 107 -5.56 -2.06 3.31
C LEU A 107 -4.60 -2.26 2.14
N SER A 108 -4.80 -3.26 1.27
CA SER A 108 -3.91 -3.44 0.12
C SER A 108 -3.97 -2.28 -0.87
N ALA A 109 -5.13 -1.65 -1.05
CA ALA A 109 -5.24 -0.42 -1.85
C ALA A 109 -4.46 0.74 -1.20
N SER A 110 -4.51 0.85 0.14
CA SER A 110 -3.74 1.84 0.90
C SER A 110 -2.24 1.60 0.74
N VAL A 111 -1.77 0.36 0.91
CA VAL A 111 -0.36 -0.02 0.67
C VAL A 111 0.07 0.39 -0.74
N ALA A 112 -0.74 0.10 -1.78
CA ALA A 112 -0.43 0.51 -3.14
C ALA A 112 -0.33 2.05 -3.30
N ALA A 113 -1.19 2.82 -2.62
CA ALA A 113 -1.15 4.28 -2.63
C ALA A 113 0.13 4.82 -1.97
N PHE A 114 0.54 4.29 -0.82
CA PHE A 114 1.80 4.65 -0.17
C PHE A 114 3.01 4.27 -1.02
N LEU A 115 2.97 3.12 -1.69
CA LEU A 115 4.06 2.68 -2.57
C LEU A 115 4.24 3.54 -3.81
N ALA A 116 3.17 4.14 -4.33
CA ALA A 116 3.28 5.09 -5.42
C ALA A 116 4.21 6.27 -5.07
N LEU A 117 4.35 6.60 -3.78
CA LEU A 117 5.26 7.65 -3.29
C LEU A 117 6.71 7.16 -3.14
N ALA A 118 6.93 5.86 -3.00
CA ALA A 118 8.24 5.26 -2.69
C ALA A 118 9.22 5.20 -3.89
N LYS A 119 8.80 5.54 -5.11
CA LYS A 119 9.62 5.48 -6.35
C LYS A 119 10.41 4.17 -6.47
N SER A 120 11.48 4.16 -7.27
CA SER A 120 12.35 3.00 -7.48
C SER A 120 13.22 2.63 -6.26
N ASP A 121 13.11 3.33 -5.12
CA ASP A 121 13.98 3.17 -3.95
C ASP A 121 13.47 2.04 -3.05
N GLU A 122 14.25 0.96 -2.97
CA GLU A 122 13.87 -0.26 -2.23
C GLU A 122 13.66 -0.01 -0.74
N HIS A 123 14.51 0.81 -0.11
CA HIS A 123 14.37 1.13 1.32
C HIS A 123 13.10 1.92 1.60
N LYS A 124 12.70 2.82 0.68
CA LYS A 124 11.45 3.57 0.83
C LYS A 124 10.20 2.70 0.71
N ARG A 125 10.27 1.58 -0.02
CA ARG A 125 9.11 0.67 -0.18
C ARG A 125 8.72 0.01 1.13
N ARG A 126 9.70 -0.46 1.90
CA ARG A 126 9.46 -1.04 3.23
C ARG A 126 8.81 -0.02 4.15
N ILE A 127 9.34 1.20 4.20
CA ILE A 127 8.78 2.27 5.02
C ILE A 127 7.35 2.58 4.57
N ALA A 128 7.10 2.74 3.27
CA ALA A 128 5.76 2.99 2.74
C ALA A 128 4.76 1.88 3.11
N CYS A 129 5.17 0.61 3.03
CA CYS A 129 4.35 -0.51 3.43
C CYS A 129 4.04 -0.49 4.94
N LEU A 130 5.06 -0.27 5.75
CA LEU A 130 4.93 -0.16 7.21
C LEU A 130 4.02 1.00 7.60
N THR A 131 4.17 2.17 6.98
CA THR A 131 3.32 3.35 7.24
C THR A 131 1.87 3.07 6.87
N ALA A 132 1.61 2.42 5.73
CA ALA A 132 0.25 2.06 5.34
C ALA A 132 -0.42 1.09 6.34
N LEU A 133 0.33 0.10 6.83
CA LEU A 133 -0.14 -0.83 7.86
C LEU A 133 -0.40 -0.12 9.20
N ALA A 134 0.54 0.72 9.63
CA ALA A 134 0.42 1.53 10.84
C ALA A 134 -0.81 2.45 10.80
N VAL A 135 -1.00 3.19 9.71
CA VAL A 135 -2.14 4.08 9.51
C VAL A 135 -3.46 3.30 9.55
N SER A 136 -3.52 2.17 8.84
CA SER A 136 -4.73 1.35 8.78
C SER A 136 -5.08 0.70 10.13
N SER A 137 -4.09 0.18 10.85
CA SER A 137 -4.30 -0.48 12.13
C SER A 137 -4.67 0.53 13.24
N VAL A 138 -3.99 1.67 13.32
CA VAL A 138 -4.32 2.75 14.27
C VAL A 138 -5.68 3.37 13.96
N ALA A 139 -6.03 3.61 12.69
CA ALA A 139 -7.37 4.04 12.31
C ALA A 139 -8.44 3.02 12.74
N GLY A 140 -8.12 1.72 12.65
CA GLY A 140 -8.95 0.63 13.15
C GLY A 140 -9.19 0.69 14.66
N GLU A 141 -8.15 0.97 15.45
CA GLU A 141 -8.31 1.15 16.91
C GLU A 141 -9.16 2.38 17.24
N LEU A 142 -8.87 3.52 16.62
CA LEU A 142 -9.61 4.76 16.82
C LEU A 142 -11.10 4.60 16.47
N ALA A 143 -11.39 3.90 15.37
CA ALA A 143 -12.75 3.64 14.95
C ALA A 143 -13.48 2.68 15.90
N ALA A 144 -12.75 1.72 16.50
CA ALA A 144 -13.32 0.80 17.47
C ALA A 144 -13.78 1.52 18.75
N ASP A 145 -13.03 2.51 19.22
CA ASP A 145 -13.34 3.28 20.44
C ASP A 145 -14.72 3.96 20.39
N GLU A 146 -15.18 4.35 19.20
CA GLU A 146 -16.46 5.04 18.98
C GLU A 146 -17.56 4.13 18.38
N SER A 147 -17.26 2.85 18.17
CA SER A 147 -18.15 1.92 17.48
C SER A 147 -18.96 1.04 18.42
N ARG A 148 -20.23 0.82 18.07
CA ARG A 148 -21.14 -0.10 18.78
C ARG A 148 -21.18 -1.50 18.17
N GLY A 149 -20.67 -1.64 16.94
CA GLY A 149 -20.65 -2.90 16.19
C GLY A 149 -20.07 -2.72 14.79
N PRO A 150 -20.07 -3.77 13.95
CA PRO A 150 -19.41 -3.75 12.64
C PRO A 150 -19.98 -2.72 11.66
N GLY A 151 -21.29 -2.44 11.72
CA GLY A 151 -21.92 -1.44 10.86
C GLY A 151 -21.43 -0.01 11.15
N THR A 152 -21.42 0.40 12.42
CA THR A 152 -20.89 1.72 12.82
C THR A 152 -19.38 1.78 12.66
N PHE A 153 -18.69 0.66 12.88
CA PHE A 153 -17.25 0.53 12.67
C PHE A 153 -16.85 0.79 11.22
N ALA A 154 -17.58 0.24 10.24
CA ALA A 154 -17.25 0.46 8.84
C ALA A 154 -17.21 1.95 8.47
N VAL A 155 -18.16 2.73 8.98
CA VAL A 155 -18.23 4.18 8.75
C VAL A 155 -17.14 4.91 9.52
N ALA A 156 -17.03 4.66 10.83
CA ALA A 156 -16.00 5.26 11.68
C ALA A 156 -14.59 4.98 11.15
N TYR A 157 -14.33 3.78 10.63
CA TYR A 157 -13.04 3.41 10.05
C TYR A 157 -12.66 4.27 8.84
N LEU A 158 -13.62 4.56 7.95
CA LEU A 158 -13.38 5.43 6.81
C LEU A 158 -13.11 6.87 7.27
N ASP A 159 -13.88 7.35 8.26
CA ASP A 159 -13.71 8.69 8.82
C ASP A 159 -12.34 8.83 9.51
N LYS A 160 -11.92 7.83 10.29
CA LYS A 160 -10.60 7.80 10.93
C LYS A 160 -9.48 7.67 9.91
N LEU A 161 -9.60 6.85 8.88
CA LEU A 161 -8.60 6.79 7.81
C LEU A 161 -8.40 8.15 7.12
N ALA A 162 -9.47 8.91 6.94
CA ALA A 162 -9.41 10.23 6.30
C ALA A 162 -8.88 11.33 7.22
N SER A 163 -9.05 11.19 8.54
CA SER A 163 -8.74 12.24 9.53
C SER A 163 -7.54 11.95 10.44
N ILE A 164 -6.96 10.75 10.36
CA ILE A 164 -5.80 10.34 11.17
C ILE A 164 -4.65 11.33 11.05
N SER A 165 -4.06 11.67 12.19
CA SER A 165 -2.97 12.62 12.31
C SER A 165 -1.66 11.95 12.72
N GLU A 166 -0.55 12.68 12.60
CA GLU A 166 0.75 12.26 13.14
C GLU A 166 0.69 12.05 14.66
N GLU A 167 -0.03 12.92 15.38
CA GLU A 167 -0.21 12.82 16.83
C GLU A 167 -0.95 11.52 17.23
N ASP A 168 -1.91 11.06 16.43
CA ASP A 168 -2.59 9.79 16.67
C ASP A 168 -1.64 8.60 16.53
N LEU A 169 -0.76 8.64 15.52
CA LEU A 169 0.26 7.61 15.31
C LEU A 169 1.27 7.62 16.45
N GLU A 170 1.80 8.78 16.85
CA GLU A 170 2.76 8.89 17.95
C GLU A 170 2.20 8.32 19.27
N LYS A 171 0.91 8.50 19.53
CA LYS A 171 0.27 8.04 20.77
C LYS A 171 -0.07 6.54 20.78
N ARG A 172 -0.38 5.95 19.63
CA ARG A 172 -0.98 4.61 19.57
C ARG A 172 -0.10 3.57 18.90
N LEU A 173 0.83 3.98 18.05
CA LEU A 173 1.64 3.07 17.26
C LEU A 173 2.54 2.22 18.17
N LYS A 174 2.41 0.91 18.06
CA LYS A 174 3.16 -0.09 18.82
C LYS A 174 4.05 -0.86 17.85
N ILE A 175 5.29 -0.40 17.73
CA ILE A 175 6.33 -1.08 16.93
C ILE A 175 7.16 -1.96 17.86
N LEU A 176 7.23 -3.26 17.55
CA LEU A 176 8.07 -4.23 18.23
C LEU A 176 9.24 -4.63 17.32
N ASN A 177 10.44 -4.69 17.90
CA ASN A 177 11.71 -5.03 17.24
C ASN A 177 12.28 -6.33 17.81
#